data_AF-D3J7V6-F1
#
_entry.id   AF-D3J7V6-F1
#
_cell.length_a   1.000
_cell.length_b   1.000
_cell.length_c   1.000
_cell.angle_alpha   90.00
_cell.angle_beta   90.00
_cell.angle_gamma   90.00
#
_symmetry.space_group_name_H-M   'P 1'
#
loop_
_entity.id
_entity.type
_entity.pdbx_description
1 polymer ?
#
loop_
_entity_poly.entity_id
_entity_poly.type
_entity_poly.pdbx_seq_one_letter_code
_entity_poly.pdbx_strand_id
1 'polypeptide(L)'
;LSEKKISAVQDIIPALEASTQLRRPLVIIAEDIDGEALAVCILNKLRGQLQVAAVKAPGFGDNRKSILGDIAVLTNGTVFTDELDI
;
A
#
# COMPACT_ATOMS: atom_id res chain seq x y z
N LEU A 1 -1.16 4.46 1.43
CA LEU A 1 0.01 4.27 2.32
C LEU A 1 -0.50 3.54 3.57
N SER A 2 0.18 2.53 4.11
CA SER A 2 -0.33 1.76 5.25
C SER A 2 0.68 1.74 6.40
N GLU A 3 0.23 1.94 7.63
CA GLU A 3 1.08 1.72 8.81
C GLU A 3 1.20 0.25 9.20
N LYS A 4 0.32 -0.60 8.65
CA LYS A 4 0.21 -2.01 9.02
C LYS A 4 0.87 -2.93 8.02
N LYS A 5 1.18 -4.12 8.51
CA LYS A 5 1.39 -5.30 7.69
C LYS A 5 0.14 -5.62 6.85
N ILE A 6 0.37 -5.94 5.59
CA ILE A 6 -0.64 -6.37 4.62
C ILE A 6 -0.39 -7.84 4.30
N SER A 7 -1.34 -8.71 4.66
CA SER A 7 -1.24 -10.16 4.42
C SER A 7 -2.43 -10.69 3.62
N ALA A 8 -3.62 -10.11 3.83
CA ALA A 8 -4.86 -10.54 3.22
C ALA A 8 -5.17 -9.70 1.98
N VAL A 9 -5.74 -10.31 0.94
CA VAL A 9 -6.11 -9.58 -0.28
C VAL A 9 -7.14 -8.49 0.00
N GLN A 10 -8.02 -8.72 0.98
CA GLN A 10 -9.08 -7.80 1.39
C GLN A 10 -8.54 -6.43 1.83
N ASP A 11 -7.34 -6.40 2.42
CA ASP A 11 -6.68 -5.17 2.89
C ASP A 11 -6.30 -4.23 1.74
N ILE A 12 -6.20 -4.75 0.50
CA ILE A 12 -5.74 -3.99 -0.67
C ILE A 12 -6.76 -3.89 -1.80
N ILE A 13 -7.90 -4.58 -1.73
CA ILE A 13 -8.96 -4.53 -2.77
C ILE A 13 -9.28 -3.08 -3.20
N PRO A 14 -9.55 -2.13 -2.28
CA PRO A 14 -9.89 -0.76 -2.68
C PRO A 14 -8.77 -0.07 -3.49
N ALA A 15 -7.51 -0.34 -3.15
CA ALA A 15 -6.36 0.23 -3.86
C ALA A 15 -6.18 -0.39 -5.26
N LEU A 16 -6.41 -1.70 -5.39
CA LEU A 16 -6.35 -2.40 -6.68
C LEU A 16 -7.46 -1.92 -7.63
N GLU A 17 -8.68 -1.75 -7.12
CA GLU A 17 -9.82 -1.22 -7.88
C GLU A 17 -9.57 0.21 -8.35
N ALA A 18 -9.11 1.09 -7.46
CA ALA A 18 -8.79 2.47 -7.80
C ALA A 18 -7.69 2.56 -8.88
N SER A 19 -6.62 1.77 -8.76
CA SER A 19 -5.55 1.72 -9.77
C SER A 19 -6.05 1.23 -11.13
N THR A 20 -6.89 0.19 -11.13
CA THR A 20 -7.46 -0.39 -12.35
C THR A 20 -8.41 0.59 -13.04
N GLN A 21 -9.30 1.24 -12.28
CA GLN A 21 -10.24 2.22 -12.80
C GLN A 21 -9.53 3.44 -13.40
N LEU A 22 -8.48 3.93 -12.72
CA LEU A 22 -7.69 5.08 -13.17
C LEU A 22 -6.67 4.72 -14.27
N ARG A 23 -6.43 3.42 -14.52
CA ARG A 23 -5.40 2.90 -15.42
C ARG A 23 -4.01 3.49 -15.14
N ARG A 24 -3.68 3.64 -13.86
CA ARG A 24 -2.39 4.17 -13.40
C ARG A 24 -1.64 3.13 -12.58
N PRO A 25 -0.30 3.07 -12.67
CA PRO A 25 0.51 2.20 -11.82
C PRO A 25 0.27 2.45 -10.33
N LEU A 26 0.32 1.37 -9.54
CA LEU A 26 0.14 1.39 -8.09
C LEU A 26 1.46 1.15 -7.38
N VAL A 27 1.77 1.99 -6.38
CA VAL A 27 2.85 1.75 -5.43
C VAL A 27 2.24 1.56 -4.04
N ILE A 28 2.46 0.39 -3.44
CA ILE A 28 2.05 0.07 -2.07
C ILE A 28 3.26 0.26 -1.15
N ILE A 29 3.09 1.09 -0.13
CA ILE A 29 4.08 1.30 0.93
C ILE A 29 3.40 0.92 2.25
N ALA A 30 3.90 -0.11 2.92
CA ALA A 30 3.30 -0.71 4.12
C ALA A 30 4.38 -1.21 5.10
N GLU A 31 4.08 -1.45 6.37
CA GLU A 31 5.07 -2.03 7.32
C GLU A 31 5.71 -3.32 6.78
N ASP A 32 4.88 -4.22 6.26
CA ASP A 32 5.29 -5.41 5.54
C ASP A 32 4.20 -5.82 4.54
N ILE A 33 4.57 -6.57 3.51
CA ILE A 33 3.65 -7.13 2.54
C ILE A 33 4.02 -8.60 2.34
N ASP A 34 3.13 -9.51 2.71
CA ASP A 34 3.33 -10.95 2.56
C ASP A 34 2.03 -11.70 2.24
N GLY A 35 2.05 -13.02 2.38
CA GLY A 35 0.87 -13.85 2.28
C GLY A 35 0.16 -13.79 0.93
N GLU A 36 -1.17 -13.84 0.98
CA GLU A 36 -2.03 -13.84 -0.20
C GLU A 36 -1.94 -12.51 -0.95
N ALA A 37 -1.88 -11.38 -0.24
CA ALA A 37 -1.79 -10.06 -0.84
C ALA A 37 -0.57 -9.92 -1.77
N LEU A 38 0.60 -10.40 -1.33
CA LEU A 38 1.82 -10.38 -2.14
C LEU A 38 1.68 -11.29 -3.37
N ALA A 39 1.12 -12.49 -3.20
CA ALA A 39 0.91 -13.43 -4.30
C ALA A 39 -0.02 -12.84 -5.38
N VAL A 40 -1.11 -12.18 -4.98
CA VAL A 40 -2.04 -11.50 -5.89
C VAL A 40 -1.34 -10.37 -6.65
N CYS A 41 -0.53 -9.55 -5.98
CA CYS A 41 0.24 -8.49 -6.64
C CYS A 41 1.19 -9.04 -7.71
N ILE A 42 1.93 -10.11 -7.38
CA ILE A 42 2.87 -10.76 -8.30
C ILE A 42 2.14 -11.34 -9.51
N LEU A 43 1.05 -12.08 -9.29
CA LEU A 43 0.29 -12.71 -10.37
C LEU A 43 -0.33 -11.68 -11.31
N ASN A 44 -0.90 -10.59 -10.78
CA ASN A 44 -1.46 -9.52 -11.61
C ASN A 44 -0.37 -8.80 -12.43
N LYS A 45 0.82 -8.59 -11.85
CA LYS A 45 1.97 -8.00 -12.56
C LYS A 45 2.46 -8.90 -13.69
N LEU A 46 2.65 -10.20 -13.43
CA LEU A 46 3.11 -11.17 -14.43
C LEU A 46 2.12 -11.33 -15.59
N ARG A 47 0.82 -11.22 -15.31
CA ARG A 47 -0.25 -11.26 -16.33
C ARG A 47 -0.43 -9.94 -17.07
N GLY A 48 0.27 -8.87 -16.68
CA GLY A 48 0.12 -7.54 -17.25
C GLY A 48 -1.22 -6.87 -16.93
N GLN A 49 -1.99 -7.40 -15.97
CA GLN A 49 -3.30 -6.88 -15.58
C GLN A 49 -3.16 -5.63 -14.69
N LEU A 50 -2.11 -5.59 -13.87
CA LEU A 50 -1.85 -4.47 -12.97
C LEU A 50 -0.36 -4.14 -12.95
N GLN A 51 -0.04 -2.86 -13.15
CA GLN A 51 1.31 -2.35 -12.94
C GLN A 51 1.46 -2.00 -11.46
N VAL A 52 2.05 -2.90 -10.66
CA VAL A 52 2.18 -2.74 -9.21
C VAL A 52 3.61 -2.94 -8.70
N ALA A 53 3.98 -2.15 -7.71
CA ALA A 53 5.15 -2.35 -6.86
C ALA A 53 4.73 -2.28 -5.39
N ALA A 54 5.33 -3.13 -4.55
CA ALA A 54 5.12 -3.13 -3.11
C ALA A 54 6.48 -3.03 -2.42
N VAL A 55 6.62 -2.12 -1.45
CA VAL A 55 7.83 -1.90 -0.68
C VAL A 55 7.50 -1.72 0.80
N LYS A 56 8.44 -2.08 1.68
CA LYS A 56 8.31 -1.78 3.10
C LYS A 56 8.40 -0.28 3.33
N ALA A 57 7.62 0.22 4.28
CA ALA A 57 7.70 1.57 4.78
C ALA A 57 9.08 1.81 5.42
N PRO A 58 9.70 2.97 5.19
CA PRO A 58 11.00 3.28 5.75
C PRO A 58 10.92 3.46 7.28
N GLY A 59 11.99 3.10 7.97
CA GLY A 59 12.09 3.24 9.43
C GLY A 59 11.30 2.18 10.21
N PHE A 60 11.13 2.44 11.51
CA PHE A 60 10.43 1.57 12.47
C PHE A 60 9.77 2.43 13.56
N GLY A 61 8.77 1.87 14.27
CA GLY A 61 8.07 2.57 15.35
C GLY A 61 7.50 3.93 14.93
N ASP A 62 7.62 4.93 15.80
CA ASP A 62 7.12 6.29 15.54
C ASP A 62 7.81 6.96 14.34
N ASN A 63 9.10 6.69 14.11
CA ASN A 63 9.82 7.24 12.97
C ASN A 63 9.20 6.76 11.62
N ARG A 64 8.71 5.52 11.56
CA ARG A 64 8.00 5.02 10.38
C ARG A 64 6.68 5.77 10.16
N LYS A 65 5.92 6.03 11.23
CA LYS A 65 4.68 6.82 11.16
C LYS A 65 4.96 8.22 10.63
N SER A 66 5.98 8.89 11.17
CA SER A 66 6.41 10.22 10.71
C SER A 66 6.78 10.23 9.22
N ILE A 67 7.64 9.31 8.77
CA ILE A 67 8.05 9.28 7.35
C ILE A 67 6.88 8.91 6.43
N LEU A 68 5.96 8.02 6.84
CA LEU A 68 4.75 7.74 6.07
C LEU A 68 3.86 8.99 5.95
N GLY A 69 3.75 9.78 7.01
CA GLY A 69 3.09 11.08 7.00
C GLY A 69 3.74 12.05 6.02
N ASP A 70 5.07 12.14 6.00
CA ASP A 70 5.80 12.98 5.05
C ASP A 70 5.54 12.56 3.59
N ILE A 71 5.54 11.25 3.31
CA ILE A 71 5.22 10.71 1.97
C ILE A 71 3.76 11.03 1.62
N ALA A 72 2.83 10.94 2.56
CA ALA A 72 1.43 11.29 2.36
C ALA A 72 1.29 12.77 1.96
N VAL A 73 1.92 13.68 2.70
CA VAL A 73 1.93 15.11 2.38
C VAL A 73 2.55 15.36 1.00
N LEU A 74 3.72 14.77 0.72
CA LEU A 74 4.43 14.94 -0.56
C LEU A 74 3.62 14.46 -1.76
N THR A 75 2.88 13.37 -1.60
CA THR A 75 2.11 12.73 -2.68
C THR A 75 0.63 13.17 -2.71
N ASN A 76 0.23 14.05 -1.78
CA ASN A 76 -1.17 14.39 -1.53
C ASN A 76 -2.04 13.13 -1.33
N GLY A 77 -1.48 12.14 -0.63
CA GLY A 77 -2.12 10.90 -0.25
C GLY A 77 -2.56 10.89 1.20
N THR A 78 -3.19 9.80 1.61
CA THR A 78 -3.61 9.55 2.99
C THR A 78 -2.92 8.27 3.50
N VAL A 79 -2.51 8.28 4.76
CA VAL A 79 -2.04 7.09 5.47
C VAL A 79 -3.25 6.37 6.05
N PHE A 80 -3.41 5.09 5.74
CA PHE A 80 -4.42 4.24 6.33
C PHE A 80 -3.90 3.74 7.69
N THR A 81 -4.61 4.13 8.75
CA THR A 81 -4.34 3.78 10.15
C THR A 81 -5.62 3.24 10.79
N ASP A 82 -5.50 2.57 11.94
CA ASP A 82 -6.66 2.20 12.77
C ASP A 82 -7.08 3.31 13.74
N GLU A 83 -6.20 4.30 13.92
CA GLU A 83 -6.49 5.46 14.75
C GLU A 83 -7.57 6.24 14.00
N LEU A 84 -8.81 6.16 14.48
CA LEU A 84 -9.88 7.04 14.05
C LEU A 84 -9.37 8.47 14.21
N ASP A 85 -9.18 9.19 13.10
CA ASP A 85 -9.00 10.63 13.11
C ASP A 85 -10.25 11.24 13.78
N ILE A 86 -10.17 11.54 15.08
CA ILE A 86 -11.13 12.37 15.81
C ILE A 86 -10.57 13.80 15.84
#